data_AF-A2DWY3-F1
#
_entry.id   AF-A2DWY3-F1
#
_cell.length_a   1.000
_cell.length_b   1.000
_cell.length_c   1.000
_cell.angle_alpha   90.00
_cell.angle_beta   90.00
_cell.angle_gamma   90.00
#
_symmetry.space_group_name_H-M   'P 1'
#
loop_
_entity.id
_entity.type
_entity.pdbx_description
1 polymer ?
#
loop_
_entity_poly.entity_id
_entity_poly.type
_entity_poly.pdbx_seq_one_letter_code
_entity_poly.pdbx_strand_id
1 'polypeptide(L)'
;MRELVARFLIPQNLETQTICNIDDDIFVNFTALDTAFEEFKRRGFPLSVFGNYATLWRKGKYSWKRGRDFNIVLTGLSFINVDLFEIYHSYKYKSVIDYSAEKNNCEDFIMNYVAYDAFGNRPIYYNIKHHLQNTIGLSRRPSNSKARVECLKFLDKSFDFVEITRNTSVPIQK
;
A
#
# COMPACT_ATOMS: atom_id res chain seq x y z
N MET A 1 -4.57 -12.95 -15.98
CA MET A 1 -4.05 -12.31 -14.74
C MET A 1 -5.23 -11.68 -14.02
N ARG A 2 -5.37 -11.83 -12.69
CA ARG A 2 -6.51 -11.22 -11.97
C ARG A 2 -6.27 -9.72 -11.77
N GLU A 3 -7.35 -8.93 -11.84
CA GLU A 3 -7.32 -7.47 -11.97
C GLU A 3 -6.55 -6.76 -10.85
N LEU A 4 -6.65 -7.22 -9.60
CA LEU A 4 -6.04 -6.53 -8.46
C LEU A 4 -4.51 -6.51 -8.50
N VAL A 5 -3.86 -7.59 -8.92
CA VAL A 5 -2.39 -7.63 -9.04
C VAL A 5 -1.91 -6.92 -10.31
N ALA A 6 -2.75 -6.89 -11.35
CA ALA A 6 -2.40 -6.29 -12.64
C ALA A 6 -2.14 -4.77 -12.54
N ARG A 7 -2.72 -4.08 -11.55
CA ARG A 7 -2.45 -2.65 -11.28
C ARG A 7 -0.99 -2.34 -10.95
N PHE A 8 -0.20 -3.35 -10.58
CA PHE A 8 1.22 -3.19 -10.29
C PHE A 8 2.12 -3.53 -11.48
N LEU A 9 1.57 -3.92 -12.62
CA LEU A 9 2.39 -4.03 -13.83
C LEU A 9 2.94 -2.66 -14.23
N ILE A 10 4.21 -2.63 -14.63
CA ILE A 10 4.86 -1.41 -15.12
C ILE A 10 4.44 -1.22 -16.58
N PRO A 11 3.80 -0.08 -16.95
CA PRO A 11 3.46 0.21 -18.33
C PRO A 11 4.72 0.31 -19.21
N GLN A 12 4.68 -0.25 -20.42
CA GLN A 12 5.84 -0.29 -21.32
C GLN A 12 6.34 1.10 -21.76
N ASN A 13 5.45 2.09 -21.79
CA ASN A 13 5.72 3.47 -22.20
C ASN A 13 5.79 4.43 -20.99
N LEU A 14 6.11 3.92 -19.80
CA LEU A 14 6.25 4.76 -18.61
C LEU A 14 7.54 5.58 -18.69
N GLU A 15 7.41 6.91 -18.64
CA GLU A 15 8.54 7.85 -18.66
C GLU A 15 8.85 8.46 -17.28
N THR A 16 8.01 8.19 -16.29
CA THR A 16 8.14 8.72 -14.93
C THR A 16 8.72 7.69 -13.99
N GLN A 17 9.50 8.12 -12.99
CA GLN A 17 9.99 7.27 -11.90
C GLN A 17 8.93 6.97 -10.83
N THR A 18 7.68 7.35 -11.05
CA THR A 18 6.60 7.27 -10.06
C THR A 18 5.28 6.95 -10.72
N ILE A 19 4.52 6.06 -10.09
CA ILE A 19 3.15 5.72 -10.45
C ILE A 19 2.21 6.27 -9.37
N CYS A 20 1.19 6.99 -9.81
CA CYS A 20 0.05 7.38 -8.97
C CYS A 20 -1.05 6.33 -9.10
N ASN A 21 -1.35 5.66 -8.01
CA ASN A 21 -2.42 4.67 -7.93
C ASN A 21 -3.66 5.30 -7.31
N ILE A 22 -4.80 5.20 -8.00
CA ILE A 22 -6.10 5.69 -7.55
C ILE A 22 -7.13 4.60 -7.86
N ASP A 23 -7.86 4.13 -6.84
CA ASP A 23 -9.00 3.23 -7.04
C ASP A 23 -10.12 3.99 -7.79
N ASP A 24 -10.88 3.27 -8.61
CA ASP A 24 -11.88 3.84 -9.53
C ASP A 24 -13.10 4.47 -8.83
N ASP A 25 -13.26 4.26 -7.53
CA ASP A 25 -14.28 4.87 -6.69
C ASP A 25 -13.78 6.09 -5.90
N ILE A 26 -12.57 6.60 -6.18
CA ILE A 26 -11.97 7.75 -5.50
C ILE A 26 -11.92 8.97 -6.41
N PHE A 27 -12.56 10.06 -5.95
CA PHE A 27 -12.43 11.38 -6.56
C PHE A 27 -11.46 12.25 -5.75
N VAL A 28 -10.33 12.62 -6.34
CA VAL A 28 -9.31 13.47 -5.71
C VAL A 28 -9.26 14.82 -6.40
N ASN A 29 -9.14 15.89 -5.61
CA ASN A 29 -8.94 17.23 -6.16
C ASN A 29 -7.49 17.37 -6.65
N PHE A 30 -7.29 17.95 -7.85
CA PHE A 30 -5.95 18.10 -8.45
C PHE A 30 -4.97 18.84 -7.55
N THR A 31 -5.37 19.94 -6.91
CA THR A 31 -4.48 20.68 -5.98
C THR A 31 -4.04 19.80 -4.81
N ALA A 32 -4.92 18.95 -4.28
CA ALA A 32 -4.55 18.02 -3.22
C ALA A 32 -3.58 16.93 -3.72
N LEU A 33 -3.78 16.47 -4.95
CA LEU A 33 -2.90 15.49 -5.59
C LEU A 33 -1.51 16.07 -5.88
N ASP A 34 -1.44 17.29 -6.44
CA ASP A 34 -0.18 18.01 -6.70
C ASP A 34 0.59 18.27 -5.40
N THR A 35 -0.10 18.74 -4.36
CA THR A 35 0.52 18.97 -3.05
C THR A 35 1.11 17.68 -2.48
N ALA A 36 0.40 16.56 -2.63
CA ALA A 36 0.88 15.25 -2.17
C ALA A 36 2.07 14.76 -3.00
N PHE A 37 2.06 14.98 -4.31
CA PHE A 37 3.17 14.62 -5.18
C PHE A 37 4.42 15.47 -4.90
N GLU A 38 4.27 16.78 -4.67
CA GLU A 38 5.41 17.64 -4.29
C GLU A 38 6.01 17.21 -2.94
N GLU A 39 5.19 16.78 -1.98
CA GLU A 39 5.70 16.22 -0.73
C GLU A 39 6.42 14.88 -0.94
N PHE A 40 5.90 14.02 -1.82
CA PHE A 40 6.57 12.78 -2.21
C PHE A 40 7.94 13.04 -2.88
N LYS A 41 8.00 14.02 -3.79
CA LYS A 41 9.24 14.49 -4.43
C LYS A 41 10.22 15.07 -3.42
N ARG A 42 9.75 15.92 -2.50
CA ARG A 42 10.59 16.55 -1.46
C ARG A 42 11.24 15.51 -0.54
N ARG A 43 10.63 14.34 -0.40
CA ARG A 43 11.17 13.17 0.33
C ARG A 43 12.14 12.33 -0.50
N GLY A 44 12.42 12.71 -1.74
CA GLY A 44 13.37 12.03 -2.62
C GLY A 44 12.83 10.76 -3.25
N PHE A 45 11.55 10.73 -3.64
CA PHE A 45 10.92 9.57 -4.30
C PHE A 45 11.10 8.27 -3.50
N PRO A 46 10.69 8.24 -2.21
CA PRO A 46 11.03 7.14 -1.32
C PRO A 46 10.55 5.79 -1.86
N LEU A 47 11.36 4.74 -1.64
CA LEU A 47 11.03 3.34 -1.91
C LEU A 47 10.10 2.79 -0.81
N SER A 48 8.96 3.46 -0.63
CA SER A 48 7.90 3.21 0.34
C SER A 48 6.55 3.41 -0.32
N VAL A 49 5.49 2.82 0.26
CA VAL A 49 4.12 3.24 -0.07
C VAL A 49 3.83 4.59 0.60
N PHE A 50 3.66 5.64 -0.20
CA PHE A 50 3.23 6.97 0.25
C PHE A 50 1.75 7.15 -0.11
N GLY A 51 0.86 7.32 0.86
CA GLY A 51 -0.57 7.36 0.54
C GLY A 51 -1.51 7.68 1.68
N ASN A 52 -2.80 7.65 1.37
CA ASN A 52 -3.83 8.23 2.23
C ASN A 52 -4.46 7.25 3.22
N TYR A 53 -4.48 5.96 2.93
CA TYR A 53 -5.25 5.00 3.74
C TYR A 53 -4.36 4.22 4.71
N ALA A 54 -4.22 4.74 5.93
CA ALA A 54 -3.42 4.10 6.97
C ALA A 54 -4.21 3.01 7.74
N THR A 55 -3.54 1.91 8.01
CA THR A 55 -4.07 0.77 8.76
C THR A 55 -3.01 0.19 9.69
N LEU A 56 -3.47 -0.48 10.74
CA LEU A 56 -2.61 -1.14 11.71
C LEU A 56 -2.92 -2.63 11.73
N TRP A 57 -1.88 -3.42 11.49
CA TRP A 57 -1.81 -4.84 11.76
C TRP A 57 -0.95 -5.09 13.01
N ARG A 58 -1.55 -5.54 14.11
CA ARG A 58 -0.82 -5.80 15.35
C ARG A 58 -1.47 -6.91 16.17
N LYS A 59 -0.66 -7.87 16.63
CA LYS A 59 -1.11 -8.97 17.51
C LYS A 59 -2.37 -9.68 16.97
N GLY A 60 -2.39 -9.97 15.66
CA GLY A 60 -3.51 -10.66 15.03
C GLY A 60 -4.75 -9.79 14.76
N LYS A 61 -4.68 -8.48 15.00
CA LYS A 61 -5.80 -7.53 14.82
C LYS A 61 -5.48 -6.52 13.72
N TYR A 62 -6.42 -6.37 12.79
CA TYR A 62 -6.41 -5.36 11.74
C TYR A 62 -7.36 -4.21 12.11
N SER A 63 -6.94 -2.96 11.94
CA SER A 63 -7.75 -1.78 12.23
C SER A 63 -7.41 -0.60 11.33
N TRP A 64 -8.41 0.23 11.01
CA TRP A 64 -8.21 1.49 10.30
C TRP A 64 -7.62 2.57 11.22
N LYS A 65 -6.75 3.42 10.68
CA LYS A 65 -6.08 4.48 11.41
C LYS A 65 -6.14 5.80 10.64
N ARG A 66 -6.08 6.92 11.37
CA ARG A 66 -5.88 8.26 10.79
C ARG A 66 -4.59 8.83 11.38
N GLY A 67 -3.52 8.81 10.60
CA GLY A 67 -2.26 9.46 10.95
C GLY A 67 -1.34 8.70 11.90
N ARG A 68 -1.79 8.35 13.11
CA ARG A 68 -0.90 7.79 14.15
C ARG A 68 -1.09 6.29 14.32
N ASP A 69 0.00 5.61 14.70
CA ASP A 69 0.02 4.19 15.08
C ASP A 69 -0.52 3.28 13.96
N PHE A 70 0.12 3.37 12.79
CA PHE A 70 -0.14 2.56 11.61
C PHE A 70 1.15 1.88 11.16
N ASN A 71 1.02 0.86 10.33
CA ASN A 71 2.16 0.16 9.75
C ASN A 71 1.94 -0.33 8.33
N ILE A 72 0.74 -0.07 7.78
CA ILE A 72 0.38 -0.39 6.41
C ILE A 72 -0.32 0.84 5.85
N VAL A 73 0.06 1.26 4.65
CA VAL A 73 -0.70 2.22 3.85
C VAL A 73 -1.25 1.50 2.63
N LEU A 74 -2.57 1.58 2.40
CA LEU A 74 -3.18 0.95 1.23
C LEU A 74 -2.85 1.75 -0.03
N THR A 75 -2.74 1.04 -1.15
CA THR A 75 -2.29 1.63 -2.42
C THR A 75 -3.41 2.33 -3.20
N GLY A 76 -4.65 2.29 -2.73
CA GLY A 76 -5.82 2.85 -3.40
C GLY A 76 -5.81 4.36 -3.61
N LEU A 77 -5.00 5.11 -2.87
CA LEU A 77 -4.69 6.50 -3.17
C LEU A 77 -3.25 6.75 -2.72
N SER A 78 -2.29 6.49 -3.61
CA SER A 78 -0.87 6.44 -3.29
C SER A 78 0.06 6.83 -4.45
N PHE A 79 1.25 7.27 -4.09
CA PHE A 79 2.41 7.42 -4.97
C PHE A 79 3.45 6.38 -4.61
N ILE A 80 3.99 5.71 -5.63
CA ILE A 80 4.96 4.63 -5.46
C ILE A 80 6.04 4.76 -6.52
N ASN A 81 7.30 4.64 -6.12
CA ASN A 81 8.46 4.63 -7.02
C ASN A 81 8.45 3.36 -7.89
N VAL A 82 8.81 3.49 -9.16
CA VAL A 82 8.88 2.38 -10.14
C VAL A 82 9.87 1.30 -9.72
N ASP A 83 11.00 1.65 -9.09
CA ASP A 83 11.98 0.67 -8.62
C ASP A 83 11.35 -0.28 -7.57
N LEU A 84 10.40 0.21 -6.77
CA LEU A 84 9.65 -0.63 -5.85
C LEU A 84 8.66 -1.56 -6.58
N PHE A 85 8.10 -1.14 -7.72
CA PHE A 85 7.31 -2.03 -8.59
C PHE A 85 8.20 -3.11 -9.22
N GLU A 86 9.41 -2.78 -9.65
CA GLU A 86 10.36 -3.76 -10.21
C GLU A 86 10.73 -4.82 -9.19
N ILE A 87 11.10 -4.37 -7.98
CA ILE A 87 11.41 -5.27 -6.87
C ILE A 87 10.21 -6.12 -6.47
N TYR A 88 8.99 -5.55 -6.45
CA TYR A 88 7.76 -6.32 -6.23
C TYR A 88 7.65 -7.49 -7.22
N HIS A 89 7.96 -7.29 -8.50
CA HIS A 89 7.88 -8.36 -9.51
C HIS A 89 9.09 -9.31 -9.54
N SER A 90 10.05 -9.15 -8.64
CA SER A 90 11.21 -10.05 -8.57
C SER A 90 10.79 -11.49 -8.20
N TYR A 91 11.62 -12.45 -8.60
CA TYR A 91 11.37 -13.88 -8.31
C TYR A 91 11.20 -14.16 -6.81
N LYS A 92 11.85 -13.37 -5.94
CA LYS A 92 11.76 -13.48 -4.48
C LYS A 92 10.32 -13.41 -3.97
N TYR A 93 9.49 -12.54 -4.53
CA TYR A 93 8.12 -12.30 -4.04
C TYR A 93 7.03 -12.99 -4.87
N LYS A 94 7.42 -13.80 -5.85
CA LYS A 94 6.46 -14.46 -6.74
C LYS A 94 5.40 -15.27 -5.97
N SER A 95 5.81 -16.00 -4.93
CA SER A 95 4.90 -16.86 -4.15
C SER A 95 3.79 -16.06 -3.44
N VAL A 96 4.13 -14.92 -2.85
CA VAL A 96 3.15 -14.06 -2.16
C VAL A 96 2.24 -13.33 -3.14
N ILE A 97 2.76 -12.98 -4.31
CA ILE A 97 2.00 -12.37 -5.41
C ILE A 97 1.01 -13.36 -6.00
N ASP A 98 1.44 -14.60 -6.25
CA ASP A 98 0.56 -15.68 -6.72
C ASP A 98 -0.57 -15.93 -5.71
N TYR A 99 -0.25 -15.92 -4.40
CA TYR A 99 -1.24 -16.02 -3.34
C TYR A 99 -2.26 -14.87 -3.39
N SER A 100 -1.81 -13.62 -3.53
CA SER A 100 -2.70 -12.46 -3.67
C SER A 100 -3.59 -12.58 -4.92
N ALA A 101 -3.05 -13.01 -6.05
CA ALA A 101 -3.81 -13.27 -7.26
C ALA A 101 -4.89 -14.35 -7.04
N GLU A 102 -4.57 -15.44 -6.34
CA GLU A 102 -5.53 -16.50 -6.02
C GLU A 102 -6.65 -16.03 -5.07
N LYS A 103 -6.30 -15.22 -4.06
CA LYS A 103 -7.27 -14.69 -3.09
C LYS A 103 -8.03 -13.46 -3.57
N ASN A 104 -7.56 -12.84 -4.65
CA ASN A 104 -8.05 -11.55 -5.15
C ASN A 104 -8.12 -10.51 -4.03
N ASN A 105 -7.02 -10.34 -3.30
CA ASN A 105 -6.89 -9.41 -2.17
C ASN A 105 -5.41 -9.22 -1.79
N CYS A 106 -5.13 -8.23 -0.94
CA CYS A 106 -3.89 -8.09 -0.16
C CYS A 106 -2.63 -7.72 -0.96
N GLU A 107 -2.79 -7.35 -2.22
CA GLU A 107 -1.72 -6.80 -3.06
C GLU A 107 -1.14 -5.52 -2.45
N ASP A 108 -2.00 -4.70 -1.84
CA ASP A 108 -1.64 -3.49 -1.11
C ASP A 108 -0.73 -3.79 0.10
N PHE A 109 -1.04 -4.83 0.86
CA PHE A 109 -0.23 -5.29 1.99
C PHE A 109 1.14 -5.79 1.51
N ILE A 110 1.18 -6.60 0.46
CA ILE A 110 2.44 -7.13 -0.08
C ILE A 110 3.38 -5.98 -0.45
N MET A 111 2.87 -4.92 -1.09
CA MET A 111 3.70 -3.76 -1.44
C MET A 111 4.38 -3.11 -0.22
N ASN A 112 3.70 -3.05 0.92
CA ASN A 112 4.29 -2.55 2.17
C ASN A 112 5.36 -3.50 2.74
N TYR A 113 5.12 -4.81 2.68
CA TYR A 113 6.08 -5.82 3.15
C TYR A 113 7.33 -5.85 2.27
N VAL A 114 7.17 -5.79 0.96
CA VAL A 114 8.27 -5.72 -0.02
C VAL A 114 9.13 -4.48 0.23
N ALA A 115 8.51 -3.31 0.40
CA ALA A 115 9.26 -2.08 0.69
C ALA A 115 10.13 -2.20 1.94
N TYR A 116 9.60 -2.83 2.99
CA TYR A 116 10.38 -3.05 4.21
C TYR A 116 11.44 -4.13 4.03
N ASP A 117 11.10 -5.29 3.46
CA ASP A 117 12.03 -6.42 3.34
C ASP A 117 13.19 -6.12 2.37
N ALA A 118 12.93 -5.39 1.28
CA ALA A 118 13.97 -5.03 0.31
C ALA A 118 14.82 -3.83 0.76
N PHE A 119 14.23 -2.85 1.44
CA PHE A 119 14.87 -1.54 1.67
C PHE A 119 14.90 -1.07 3.13
N GLY A 120 14.29 -1.80 4.06
CA GLY A 120 14.09 -1.37 5.46
C GLY A 120 13.10 -0.22 5.61
N ASN A 121 12.37 0.11 4.54
CA ASN A 121 11.54 1.30 4.45
C ASN A 121 10.12 1.05 4.98
N ARG A 122 9.63 2.00 5.78
CA ARG A 122 8.27 1.98 6.33
C ARG A 122 7.32 2.80 5.46
N PRO A 123 6.01 2.51 5.46
CA PRO A 123 5.06 3.30 4.70
C PRO A 123 4.87 4.71 5.29
N ILE A 124 4.44 5.63 4.43
CA ILE A 124 4.26 7.04 4.76
C ILE A 124 2.80 7.39 4.56
N TYR A 125 2.12 7.72 5.67
CA TYR A 125 0.77 8.28 5.61
C TYR A 125 0.84 9.76 5.26
N TYR A 126 0.06 10.16 4.27
CA TYR A 126 -0.17 11.56 3.93
C TYR A 126 -1.65 11.79 3.68
N ASN A 127 -2.23 12.81 4.33
CA ASN A 127 -3.65 13.10 4.20
C ASN A 127 -3.94 13.83 2.89
N ILE A 128 -4.44 13.10 1.90
CA ILE A 128 -4.82 13.60 0.59
C ILE A 128 -6.33 13.86 0.60
N LYS A 129 -6.74 15.10 0.37
CA LYS A 129 -8.17 15.46 0.33
C LYS A 129 -8.85 14.78 -0.86
N HIS A 130 -9.81 13.90 -0.58
CA HIS A 130 -10.54 13.12 -1.57
C HIS A 130 -11.98 12.85 -1.11
N HIS A 131 -12.81 12.34 -2.03
CA HIS A 131 -14.16 11.89 -1.80
C HIS A 131 -14.33 10.48 -2.36
N LEU A 132 -15.08 9.64 -1.66
CA LEU A 132 -15.48 8.32 -2.17
C LEU A 132 -16.77 8.47 -2.97
N GLN A 133 -16.83 7.83 -4.13
CA GLN A 133 -18.08 7.64 -4.85
C GLN A 133 -18.96 6.66 -4.04
N ASN A 134 -20.26 6.88 -4.02
CA ASN A 134 -21.20 6.01 -3.30
C ASN A 134 -21.40 4.68 -4.05
N THR A 135 -20.40 3.81 -4.04
CA THR A 135 -20.45 2.46 -4.58
C THR A 135 -20.43 1.41 -3.46
N ILE A 136 -21.00 0.22 -3.71
CA ILE A 136 -20.85 -0.92 -2.81
C ILE A 136 -19.49 -1.59 -3.12
N GLY A 137 -18.42 -1.01 -2.59
CA GLY A 137 -17.06 -1.50 -2.80
C GLY A 137 -16.73 -2.81 -2.06
N LEU A 138 -15.62 -3.44 -2.43
CA LEU A 138 -15.10 -4.68 -1.81
C LEU A 138 -14.93 -4.56 -0.29
N SER A 139 -14.61 -3.36 0.19
CA SER A 139 -14.40 -3.02 1.60
C SER A 139 -15.64 -3.23 2.48
N ARG A 140 -16.86 -3.14 1.93
CA ARG A 140 -18.12 -3.26 2.67
C ARG A 140 -18.59 -4.71 2.88
N ARG A 141 -17.92 -5.70 2.26
CA ARG A 141 -18.26 -7.13 2.45
C ARG A 141 -17.66 -7.64 3.76
N PRO A 142 -18.43 -8.24 4.69
CA PRO A 142 -17.89 -8.76 5.95
C PRO A 142 -16.76 -9.79 5.76
N SER A 143 -16.81 -10.57 4.68
CA SER A 143 -15.76 -11.51 4.29
C SER A 143 -14.43 -10.83 3.98
N ASN A 144 -14.42 -9.55 3.57
CA ASN A 144 -13.21 -8.83 3.20
C ASN A 144 -12.31 -8.56 4.43
N SER A 145 -12.89 -8.23 5.58
CA SER A 145 -12.11 -8.06 6.82
C SER A 145 -11.44 -9.37 7.27
N LYS A 146 -12.15 -10.50 7.11
CA LYS A 146 -11.59 -11.83 7.41
C LYS A 146 -10.45 -12.18 6.45
N ALA A 147 -10.67 -11.97 5.14
CA ALA A 147 -9.66 -12.19 4.11
C ALA A 147 -8.39 -11.36 4.35
N ARG A 148 -8.53 -10.07 4.72
CA ARG A 148 -7.39 -9.20 5.09
C ARG A 148 -6.59 -9.76 6.25
N VAL A 149 -7.26 -10.21 7.31
CA VAL A 149 -6.59 -10.82 8.47
C VAL A 149 -5.87 -12.12 8.09
N GLU A 150 -6.49 -12.96 7.26
CA GLU A 150 -5.88 -14.20 6.77
C GLU A 150 -4.64 -13.93 5.92
N CYS A 151 -4.69 -12.95 5.01
CA CYS A 151 -3.53 -12.52 4.26
C CYS A 151 -2.41 -12.00 5.15
N LEU A 152 -2.71 -11.13 6.11
CA LEU A 152 -1.68 -10.57 6.98
C LEU A 152 -0.97 -11.64 7.80
N LYS A 153 -1.72 -12.66 8.28
CA LYS A 153 -1.13 -13.84 8.91
C LYS A 153 -0.25 -14.66 7.96
N PHE A 154 -0.64 -14.76 6.69
CA PHE A 154 0.16 -15.43 5.67
C PHE A 154 1.45 -14.65 5.37
N LEU A 155 1.38 -13.32 5.28
CA LEU A 155 2.54 -12.45 5.03
C LEU A 155 3.51 -12.45 6.22
N ASP A 156 3.00 -12.36 7.46
CA ASP A 156 3.83 -12.49 8.68
C ASP A 156 4.69 -13.77 8.66
N LYS A 157 4.13 -14.88 8.14
CA LYS A 157 4.84 -16.15 8.00
C LYS A 157 5.78 -16.19 6.80
N SER A 158 5.39 -15.59 5.68
CA SER A 158 6.12 -15.69 4.41
C SER A 158 7.39 -14.84 4.38
N PHE A 159 7.44 -13.81 5.20
CA PHE A 159 8.58 -12.91 5.29
C PHE A 159 9.31 -13.03 6.66
N ASP A 160 9.23 -14.19 7.32
CA ASP A 160 9.94 -14.49 8.58
C ASP A 160 9.79 -13.41 9.67
N PHE A 161 8.54 -13.01 9.94
CA PHE A 161 8.17 -11.96 10.90
C PHE A 161 8.87 -10.63 10.63
N VAL A 162 8.33 -9.88 9.68
CA VAL A 162 8.84 -8.54 9.36
C VAL A 162 8.42 -7.53 10.44
N GLU A 163 9.39 -6.77 10.93
CA GLU A 163 9.24 -5.78 11.98
C GLU A 163 8.42 -4.53 11.57
N ILE A 164 7.86 -4.49 10.35
CA ILE A 164 6.78 -3.54 9.99
C ILE A 164 5.71 -3.54 11.10
N THR A 165 5.49 -4.67 11.78
CA THR A 165 4.47 -4.84 12.82
C THR A 165 4.81 -4.30 14.21
N ARG A 166 6.06 -3.89 14.50
CA ARG A 166 6.47 -3.41 15.84
C ARG A 166 6.78 -1.91 15.84
N ASN A 167 6.00 -1.19 16.65
CA ASN A 167 6.19 0.17 17.17
C ASN A 167 7.11 1.11 16.36
N THR A 168 6.53 2.08 15.64
CA THR A 168 7.09 3.44 15.65
C THR A 168 5.97 4.45 15.41
N SER A 169 5.52 5.08 16.49
CA SER A 169 5.03 6.46 16.42
C SER A 169 6.17 7.29 15.86
N VAL A 170 6.23 7.50 14.54
CA VAL A 170 7.08 8.58 14.01
C VAL A 170 6.32 9.87 14.32
N PRO A 171 6.82 10.76 15.19
CA PRO A 171 6.20 12.06 15.35
C PRO A 171 6.35 12.76 14.00
N ILE A 172 5.23 13.16 13.41
CA ILE A 172 5.25 14.17 12.36
C ILE A 172 5.86 15.40 13.04
N GLN A 173 7.10 15.76 12.68
CA GLN A 173 7.67 17.04 13.11
C GLN A 173 6.71 18.14 12.63
N LYS A 174 6.26 18.94 13.59
CA LYS A 174 5.42 20.12 13.37
C LYS A 174 6.13 21.13 12.48
#